data_AF-A0A0C4YP55-F1
#
_entry.id   AF-A0A0C4YP55-F1
#
_cell.length_a   1.000
_cell.length_b   1.000
_cell.length_c   1.000
_cell.angle_alpha   90.00
_cell.angle_beta   90.00
_cell.angle_gamma   90.00
#
_symmetry.space_group_name_H-M   'P 1'
#
loop_
_entity.id
_entity.type
_entity.pdbx_description
1 polymer ?
#
loop_
_entity_poly.entity_id
_entity_poly.type
_entity_poly.pdbx_seq_one_letter_code
_entity_poly.pdbx_strand_id
1 'polypeptide(L)'
;MQATDQYIGVRGSRVIVFDDDGVRAPVVASWLYQLGYESAVLAHGVNAAIKAPAPPRTLPAHALPVLDANLLRALHAEAPDVLRIDLRDSAEYARGHAEGAAWSIRPRLPVTLERLGATHAPGGQQGCPKRPSHSGCRRKRVSTTCFSCTTGTRATRMPRVPTWPGKPG
;
A
#
# COMPACT_ATOMS: atom_id res chain seq x y z
N MET A 1 -18.12 -7.57 19.45
CA MET A 1 -17.23 -6.55 18.84
C MET A 1 -15.80 -7.05 18.97
N GLN A 2 -15.06 -7.17 17.87
CA GLN A 2 -13.66 -7.60 17.87
C GLN A 2 -12.83 -6.59 17.07
N ALA A 3 -11.55 -6.44 17.43
CA ALA A 3 -10.57 -5.60 16.72
C ALA A 3 -10.92 -4.10 16.61
N THR A 4 -11.59 -3.52 17.60
CA THR A 4 -11.97 -2.08 17.58
C THR A 4 -10.77 -1.15 17.39
N ASP A 5 -9.60 -1.52 17.92
CA ASP A 5 -8.32 -0.80 17.79
C ASP A 5 -7.77 -0.74 16.35
N GLN A 6 -8.16 -1.70 15.50
CA GLN A 6 -7.77 -1.68 14.07
C GLN A 6 -8.54 -0.62 13.27
N TYR A 7 -9.71 -0.21 13.76
CA TYR A 7 -10.61 0.73 13.06
C TYR A 7 -10.67 2.09 13.74
N ILE A 8 -10.55 2.14 15.07
CA ILE A 8 -10.65 3.36 15.87
C ILE A 8 -9.30 3.59 16.56
N GLY A 9 -8.39 4.26 15.85
CA GLY A 9 -7.03 4.52 16.34
C GLY A 9 -6.91 5.61 17.42
N VAL A 10 -8.01 6.33 17.72
CA VAL A 10 -8.02 7.43 18.70
C VAL A 10 -8.86 7.02 19.92
N ARG A 11 -8.18 6.87 21.06
CA ARG A 11 -8.82 6.57 22.35
C ARG A 11 -9.72 7.73 22.79
N GLY A 12 -10.92 7.43 23.27
CA GLY A 12 -11.91 8.44 23.69
C GLY A 12 -12.51 9.23 22.53
N SER A 13 -12.38 8.75 21.30
CA SER A 13 -13.03 9.38 20.14
C SER A 13 -14.55 9.25 20.21
N ARG A 14 -15.22 10.15 19.46
CA ARG A 14 -16.67 10.14 19.27
C ARG A 14 -17.03 9.21 18.12
N VAL A 15 -17.91 8.25 18.39
CA VAL A 15 -18.28 7.21 17.43
C VAL A 15 -19.80 7.25 17.23
N ILE A 16 -20.23 7.56 16.02
CA ILE A 16 -21.64 7.48 15.63
C ILE A 16 -21.86 6.16 14.90
N VAL A 17 -22.80 5.35 15.38
CA VAL A 17 -23.15 4.06 14.80
C VAL A 17 -24.56 4.15 14.21
N PHE A 18 -24.80 3.48 13.08
CA PHE A 18 -26.10 3.42 12.44
C PHE A 18 -26.31 2.05 11.82
N ASP A 19 -27.57 1.67 11.66
CA ASP A 19 -28.01 0.45 11.01
C ASP A 19 -29.28 0.74 10.19
N ASP A 20 -29.82 -0.32 9.58
CA ASP A 20 -31.05 -0.30 8.79
C ASP A 20 -32.29 -0.75 9.58
N ASP A 21 -32.10 -1.51 10.66
CA ASP A 21 -33.16 -2.16 11.43
C ASP A 21 -33.35 -1.60 12.85
N GLY A 22 -32.46 -0.71 13.33
CA GLY A 22 -32.50 -0.15 14.67
C GLY A 22 -32.11 -1.12 15.80
N VAL A 23 -31.63 -2.32 15.49
CA VAL A 23 -31.29 -3.34 16.49
C VAL A 23 -29.79 -3.42 16.72
N ARG A 24 -28.99 -3.44 15.66
CA ARG A 24 -27.54 -3.68 15.74
C ARG A 24 -26.79 -2.46 16.28
N ALA A 25 -27.20 -1.26 15.89
CA ALA A 25 -26.52 -0.03 16.26
C ALA A 25 -26.61 0.26 17.77
N PRO A 26 -27.75 0.12 18.45
CA PRO A 26 -27.80 0.26 19.91
C PRO A 26 -26.93 -0.76 20.64
N VAL A 27 -26.93 -2.01 20.20
CA VAL A 27 -26.07 -3.06 20.79
C VAL A 27 -24.60 -2.67 20.65
N VAL A 28 -24.15 -2.32 19.44
CA VAL A 28 -22.77 -1.91 19.18
C VAL A 28 -22.38 -0.65 19.97
N ALA A 29 -23.26 0.35 20.02
CA ALA A 29 -23.02 1.57 20.79
C ALA A 29 -22.84 1.26 22.28
N SER A 30 -23.68 0.40 22.87
CA SER A 30 -23.54 0.01 24.29
C SER A 30 -22.19 -0.65 24.60
N TRP A 31 -21.66 -1.45 23.66
CA TRP A 31 -20.34 -2.07 23.81
C TRP A 31 -19.21 -1.04 23.67
N LEU A 32 -19.31 -0.11 22.72
CA LEU A 32 -18.33 0.96 22.56
C LEU A 32 -18.26 1.87 23.79
N TYR A 33 -19.41 2.18 24.39
CA TYR A 33 -19.48 2.93 25.63
C TYR A 33 -18.74 2.19 26.78
N GLN A 34 -18.96 0.88 26.93
CA GLN A 34 -18.25 0.06 27.92
C GLN A 34 -16.73 -0.02 27.68
N LEU A 35 -16.29 0.11 26.42
CA LEU A 35 -14.88 0.18 26.05
C LEU A 35 -14.27 1.60 26.23
N GLY A 36 -15.06 2.57 26.69
CA GLY A 36 -14.61 3.93 27.00
C GLY A 36 -14.62 4.91 25.82
N TYR A 37 -15.40 4.63 24.78
CA TYR A 37 -15.65 5.59 23.68
C TYR A 37 -16.89 6.45 23.97
N GLU A 38 -16.90 7.68 23.45
CA GLU A 38 -18.12 8.49 23.40
C GLU A 38 -18.98 8.01 22.22
N SER A 39 -19.94 7.13 22.45
CA SER A 39 -20.74 6.53 21.38
C SER A 39 -22.19 7.05 21.33
N ALA A 40 -22.72 7.24 20.12
CA ALA A 40 -24.13 7.56 19.88
C ALA A 40 -24.72 6.76 18.72
N VAL A 41 -26.04 6.54 18.74
CA VAL A 41 -26.78 5.94 17.61
C VAL A 41 -27.37 7.05 16.77
N LEU A 42 -27.18 6.97 15.44
CA LEU A 42 -27.77 7.90 14.50
C LEU A 42 -29.28 7.67 14.41
N ALA A 43 -30.07 8.69 14.74
CA ALA A 43 -31.51 8.65 14.56
C ALA A 43 -31.88 8.42 13.08
N HIS A 44 -32.87 7.56 12.84
CA HIS A 44 -33.33 7.13 11.51
C HIS A 44 -32.32 6.29 10.71
N GLY A 45 -31.17 5.94 11.27
CA GLY A 45 -30.25 4.95 10.69
C GLY A 45 -29.81 5.32 9.27
N VAL A 46 -29.87 4.34 8.36
CA VAL A 46 -29.60 4.55 6.91
C VAL A 46 -30.53 5.57 6.24
N ASN A 47 -31.71 5.84 6.82
CA ASN A 47 -32.68 6.81 6.30
C ASN A 47 -32.47 8.21 6.86
N ALA A 48 -31.40 8.44 7.65
CA ALA A 48 -31.09 9.75 8.16
C ALA A 48 -30.78 10.74 7.03
N ALA A 49 -31.37 11.94 7.10
CA ALA A 49 -31.16 13.01 6.12
C ALA A 49 -29.81 13.72 6.35
N ILE A 50 -28.69 12.98 6.34
CA ILE A 50 -27.34 13.54 6.47
C ILE A 50 -26.90 14.14 5.14
N LYS A 51 -26.55 15.43 5.16
CA LYS A 51 -25.84 16.10 4.07
C LYS A 51 -24.35 16.14 4.41
N ALA A 52 -23.54 15.30 3.78
CA ALA A 52 -22.09 15.41 3.89
C ALA A 52 -21.61 16.65 3.11
N PRO A 53 -20.94 17.62 3.75
CA PRO A 53 -20.60 18.90 3.11
C PRO A 53 -19.48 18.79 2.06
N ALA A 54 -18.78 17.64 1.98
CA ALA A 54 -17.72 17.42 1.01
C ALA A 54 -17.76 15.98 0.46
N PRO A 55 -17.49 15.78 -0.84
CA PRO A 55 -17.25 14.45 -1.38
C PRO A 55 -16.02 13.82 -0.70
N PRO A 56 -15.91 12.48 -0.69
CA PRO A 56 -14.74 11.80 -0.16
C PRO A 56 -13.47 12.39 -0.78
N ARG A 57 -12.50 12.74 0.07
CA ARG A 57 -11.19 13.19 -0.41
C ARG A 57 -10.57 12.06 -1.21
N THR A 58 -10.55 12.18 -2.53
CA THR A 58 -9.79 11.30 -3.39
C THR A 58 -8.31 11.62 -3.21
N LEU A 59 -7.51 10.60 -2.91
CA LEU A 59 -6.07 10.74 -3.05
C LEU A 59 -5.74 10.68 -4.55
N PRO A 60 -4.88 11.57 -5.06
CA PRO A 60 -4.45 11.49 -6.45
C PRO A 60 -3.78 10.12 -6.67
N ALA A 61 -4.41 9.27 -7.44
CA ALA A 61 -3.81 8.02 -7.88
C ALA A 61 -2.85 8.34 -9.02
N HIS A 62 -1.56 8.30 -8.75
CA HIS A 62 -0.58 8.25 -9.83
C HIS A 62 -0.71 6.87 -10.47
N ALA A 63 -1.17 6.84 -11.73
CA ALA A 63 -1.20 5.60 -12.49
C ALA A 63 0.25 5.14 -12.72
N LEU A 64 0.63 4.07 -12.03
CA LEU A 64 1.89 3.39 -12.30
C LEU A 64 1.68 2.41 -13.46
N PRO A 65 2.68 2.23 -14.34
CA PRO A 65 2.60 1.18 -15.34
C PRO A 65 2.52 -0.19 -14.64
N VAL A 66 1.56 -1.01 -15.08
CA VAL A 66 1.37 -2.36 -14.58
C VAL A 66 2.16 -3.32 -15.45
N LEU A 67 2.96 -4.17 -14.82
CA LEU A 67 3.69 -5.25 -15.50
C LEU A 67 2.95 -6.56 -15.29
N ASP A 68 2.77 -7.33 -16.36
CA ASP A 68 2.36 -8.73 -16.24
C ASP A 68 3.55 -9.63 -15.86
N ALA A 69 3.25 -10.89 -15.56
CA ALA A 69 4.25 -11.85 -15.12
C ALA A 69 5.28 -12.22 -16.21
N ASN A 70 4.92 -12.17 -17.49
CA ASN A 70 5.84 -12.46 -18.59
C ASN A 70 6.83 -11.31 -18.77
N LEU A 71 6.34 -10.08 -18.76
CA LEU A 71 7.17 -8.89 -18.87
C LEU A 71 8.11 -8.75 -17.66
N LEU A 72 7.62 -9.06 -16.44
CA LEU A 72 8.46 -9.08 -15.25
C LEU A 72 9.62 -10.09 -15.36
N ARG A 73 9.37 -11.27 -15.94
CA ARG A 73 10.40 -12.29 -16.21
C ARG A 73 11.41 -11.84 -17.26
N ALA A 74 10.93 -11.29 -18.38
CA ALA A 74 11.82 -10.77 -19.43
C ALA A 74 12.75 -9.69 -18.85
N LEU A 75 12.20 -8.75 -18.10
CA LEU A 75 12.99 -7.73 -17.38
C LEU A 75 13.95 -8.33 -16.35
N HIS A 76 13.62 -9.47 -15.75
CA HIS A 76 14.55 -10.19 -14.85
C HIS A 76 15.78 -10.70 -15.59
N ALA A 77 15.60 -11.28 -16.78
CA ALA A 77 16.70 -11.76 -17.59
C ALA A 77 17.54 -10.61 -18.19
N GLU A 78 16.88 -9.55 -18.67
CA GLU A 78 17.54 -8.46 -19.40
C GLU A 78 18.21 -7.42 -18.49
N ALA A 79 17.65 -7.21 -17.29
CA ALA A 79 18.08 -6.15 -16.38
C ALA A 79 18.24 -6.70 -14.94
N PRO A 80 19.32 -7.45 -14.67
CA PRO A 80 19.56 -8.04 -13.35
C PRO A 80 19.74 -6.96 -12.26
N ASP A 81 20.27 -5.79 -12.62
CA ASP A 81 20.49 -4.66 -11.69
C ASP A 81 19.20 -3.94 -11.27
N VAL A 82 18.05 -4.24 -11.88
CA VAL A 82 16.76 -3.65 -11.49
C VAL A 82 16.28 -4.28 -10.20
N LEU A 83 16.03 -3.44 -9.20
CA LEU A 83 15.51 -3.87 -7.91
C LEU A 83 14.04 -4.27 -8.01
N ARG A 84 13.73 -5.46 -7.52
CA ARG A 84 12.38 -6.01 -7.42
C ARG A 84 12.03 -6.05 -5.94
N ILE A 85 10.97 -5.36 -5.54
CA ILE A 85 10.57 -5.25 -4.13
C ILE A 85 9.12 -5.67 -3.99
N ASP A 86 8.88 -6.66 -3.14
CA ASP A 86 7.52 -7.10 -2.77
C ASP A 86 7.12 -6.41 -1.46
N LEU A 87 6.02 -5.65 -1.50
CA LEU A 87 5.50 -4.87 -0.38
C LEU A 87 4.27 -5.52 0.30
N ARG A 88 3.89 -6.73 -0.12
CA ARG A 88 2.78 -7.49 0.48
C ARG A 88 3.15 -8.01 1.86
N ASP A 89 2.19 -8.60 2.57
CA ASP A 89 2.43 -9.27 3.85
C ASP A 89 3.51 -10.35 3.75
N SER A 90 4.27 -10.53 4.83
CA SER A 90 5.37 -11.51 4.89
C SER A 90 4.91 -12.93 4.57
N ALA A 91 3.72 -13.31 5.06
CA ALA A 91 3.14 -14.62 4.82
C ALA A 91 2.80 -14.84 3.34
N GLU A 92 2.36 -13.80 2.62
CA GLU A 92 2.13 -13.89 1.18
C GLU A 92 3.43 -14.04 0.41
N TYR A 93 4.44 -13.25 0.76
CA TYR A 93 5.78 -13.38 0.19
C TYR A 93 6.34 -14.79 0.42
N ALA A 94 6.26 -15.31 1.64
CA ALA A 94 6.75 -16.64 1.99
C ALA A 94 6.03 -17.77 1.22
N ARG A 95 4.73 -17.61 0.94
CA ARG A 95 3.98 -18.55 0.09
C ARG A 95 4.40 -18.50 -1.38
N GLY A 96 4.85 -17.36 -1.86
CA GLY A 96 5.34 -17.19 -3.22
C GLY A 96 5.54 -15.73 -3.62
N HIS A 97 6.67 -15.48 -4.29
CA HIS A 97 7.07 -14.16 -4.77
C HIS A 97 7.82 -14.29 -6.10
N ALA A 98 7.98 -13.15 -6.79
CA ALA A 98 8.77 -13.09 -8.02
C ALA A 98 10.25 -13.37 -7.74
N GLU A 99 10.92 -14.02 -8.68
CA GLU A 99 12.35 -14.34 -8.55
C GLU A 99 13.21 -13.08 -8.40
N GLY A 100 14.18 -13.14 -7.49
CA GLY A 100 15.06 -12.00 -7.16
C GLY A 100 14.36 -10.83 -6.46
N ALA A 101 13.08 -10.96 -6.08
CA ALA A 101 12.41 -9.93 -5.29
C ALA A 101 12.92 -9.93 -3.84
N ALA A 102 13.10 -8.74 -3.27
CA ALA A 102 13.33 -8.56 -1.84
C ALA A 102 12.02 -8.18 -1.15
N TRP A 103 11.73 -8.81 -0.01
CA TRP A 103 10.58 -8.42 0.80
C TRP A 103 10.85 -7.13 1.60
N SER A 104 9.88 -6.23 1.63
CA SER A 104 9.90 -5.05 2.51
C SER A 104 8.49 -4.61 2.89
N ILE A 105 8.41 -3.62 3.77
CA ILE A 105 7.19 -2.92 4.15
C ILE A 105 7.47 -1.42 4.16
N ARG A 106 6.43 -0.59 4.07
CA ARG A 106 6.59 0.87 3.96
C ARG A 106 7.60 1.48 4.96
N PRO A 107 7.59 1.13 6.26
CA PRO A 107 8.56 1.67 7.22
C PRO A 107 10.00 1.16 7.02
N ARG A 108 10.18 -0.03 6.43
CA ARG A 108 11.48 -0.67 6.20
C ARG A 108 12.05 -0.42 4.81
N LEU A 109 11.23 0.10 3.89
CA LEU A 109 11.61 0.31 2.50
C LEU A 109 12.90 1.12 2.34
N PRO A 110 13.13 2.23 3.08
CA PRO A 110 14.41 2.96 2.98
C PRO A 110 15.62 2.09 3.31
N VAL A 111 15.55 1.34 4.41
CA VAL A 111 16.63 0.42 4.84
C VAL A 111 16.81 -0.72 3.85
N THR A 112 15.73 -1.27 3.30
CA THR A 112 15.82 -2.31 2.27
C THR A 112 16.49 -1.76 1.01
N LEU A 113 16.15 -0.55 0.58
CA LEU A 113 16.74 0.11 -0.59
C LEU A 113 18.24 0.34 -0.39
N GLU A 114 18.66 0.84 0.78
CA GLU A 114 20.08 1.00 1.12
C GLU A 114 20.84 -0.32 1.09
N ARG A 115 20.28 -1.39 1.69
CA ARG A 115 20.87 -2.74 1.68
C ARG A 115 21.02 -3.32 0.28
N LEU A 116 20.11 -2.96 -0.63
CA LEU A 116 20.15 -3.39 -2.03
C LEU A 116 21.02 -2.46 -2.91
N GLY A 117 21.68 -1.47 -2.33
CA GLY A 117 22.55 -0.54 -3.05
C GLY A 117 21.81 0.53 -3.85
N ALA A 118 20.51 0.74 -3.59
CA ALA A 118 19.75 1.81 -4.23
C ALA A 118 20.23 3.16 -3.68
N THR A 119 20.99 3.91 -4.47
CA THR A 119 21.34 5.28 -4.13
C THR A 119 20.11 6.15 -4.38
N HIS A 120 19.43 6.59 -3.31
CA HIS A 120 18.41 7.62 -3.43
C HIS A 120 19.07 8.89 -3.98
N ALA A 121 18.68 9.34 -5.18
CA ALA A 121 18.95 10.72 -5.56
C ALA A 121 18.13 11.60 -4.60
N PRO A 122 18.73 12.54 -3.84
CA PRO A 122 17.96 13.48 -3.06
C PRO A 122 17.01 14.21 -4.03
N GLY A 123 15.72 14.19 -3.72
CA GLY A 123 14.67 14.78 -4.55
C GLY A 123 15.07 16.19 -4.95
N GLY A 124 15.19 16.43 -6.26
CA GLY A 124 15.53 17.73 -6.81
C GLY A 124 14.44 18.74 -6.48
N GLN A 125 14.69 19.59 -5.48
CA GLN A 125 14.14 20.94 -5.51
C GLN A 125 14.73 21.61 -6.75
N GLN A 126 13.85 22.10 -7.62
CA GLN A 126 14.22 22.77 -8.86
C GLN A 126 14.91 24.09 -8.52
N GLY A 127 16.25 24.05 -8.42
CA GLY A 127 17.12 25.21 -8.26
C GLY A 127 17.85 25.52 -9.57
N CYS A 128 17.74 26.79 -9.99
CA CYS A 128 18.22 27.42 -11.23
C CYS A 128 19.63 26.96 -11.70
N PRO A 129 19.88 26.76 -13.02
CA PRO A 129 21.16 26.25 -13.50
C PRO A 129 22.22 27.36 -13.53
N LYS A 130 23.31 27.20 -12.77
CA LYS A 130 24.58 27.88 -13.06
C LYS A 130 25.45 26.99 -13.96
N ARG A 131 26.00 27.63 -15.00
CA ARG A 131 26.75 27.07 -16.14
C ARG A 131 27.97 26.24 -15.69
N PRO A 132 28.39 25.19 -16.43
CA PRO A 132 29.43 24.28 -15.98
C PRO A 132 30.83 24.70 -16.45
N SER A 133 31.86 24.38 -15.67
CA SER A 133 33.23 24.24 -16.14
C SER A 133 33.81 22.90 -15.69
N HIS A 134 34.33 22.16 -16.67
CA HIS A 134 35.25 21.01 -16.59
C HIS A 134 34.72 19.61 -16.25
N SER A 135 34.66 18.83 -17.35
CA SER A 135 35.20 17.47 -17.56
C SER A 135 34.86 16.33 -16.60
N GLY A 136 34.12 15.35 -17.14
CA GLY A 136 34.47 13.95 -16.92
C GLY A 136 33.78 13.24 -15.77
N CYS A 137 32.45 13.25 -15.71
CA CYS A 137 31.72 12.30 -14.87
C CYS A 137 30.57 11.70 -15.68
N ARG A 138 30.73 10.47 -16.18
CA ARG A 138 29.63 9.64 -16.70
C ARG A 138 28.67 9.37 -15.54
N ARG A 139 27.71 10.27 -15.31
CA ARG A 139 26.58 10.02 -14.42
C ARG A 139 25.74 8.94 -15.08
N LYS A 140 25.77 7.72 -14.53
CA LYS A 140 24.77 6.69 -14.82
C LYS A 140 23.43 7.29 -14.42
N ARG A 141 22.62 7.62 -15.41
CA ARG A 141 21.27 8.17 -15.23
C ARG A 141 20.40 6.98 -14.81
N VAL A 142 20.14 6.84 -13.51
CA VAL A 142 19.21 5.84 -13.00
C VAL A 142 17.81 6.40 -13.19
N SER A 143 17.07 5.89 -14.18
CA SER A 143 15.62 6.09 -14.22
C SER A 143 15.02 5.18 -13.16
N THR A 144 14.57 5.74 -12.03
CA THR A 144 13.73 5.03 -11.08
C THR A 144 12.35 4.88 -11.69
N THR A 145 12.19 3.89 -12.59
CA THR A 145 10.86 3.52 -13.07
C THR A 145 10.28 2.54 -12.05
N CYS A 146 9.48 3.06 -11.12
CA CYS A 146 8.70 2.23 -10.21
C CYS A 146 7.56 1.59 -11.01
N PHE A 147 7.58 0.26 -11.09
CA PHE A 147 6.48 -0.53 -11.61
C PHE A 147 5.76 -1.20 -10.46
N SER A 148 4.43 -1.09 -10.43
CA SER A 148 3.61 -1.82 -9.46
C SER A 148 3.13 -3.12 -10.06
N CYS A 149 3.43 -4.25 -9.42
CA CYS A 149 2.78 -5.52 -9.71
C CYS A 149 1.50 -5.60 -8.86
N THR A 150 0.38 -5.11 -9.38
CA THR A 150 -0.93 -5.30 -8.73
C THR A 150 -1.53 -6.63 -9.15
N THR A 151 -1.47 -7.64 -8.27
CA THR A 151 -2.55 -8.64 -8.22
C THR A 151 -3.68 -8.05 -7.39
N GLY A 152 -4.49 -7.19 -8.03
CA GLY A 152 -5.66 -6.60 -7.40
C GLY A 152 -6.74 -7.65 -7.14
N THR A 153 -7.18 -7.71 -5.89
CA THR A 153 -8.36 -8.42 -5.39
C THR A 153 -9.63 -7.91 -6.06
N ARG A 154 -10.08 -8.59 -7.13
CA ARG A 154 -11.50 -8.74 -7.42
C ARG A 154 -11.87 -10.20 -7.24
N ALA A 155 -12.98 -10.45 -6.58
CA ALA A 155 -13.57 -11.76 -6.33
C ALA A 155 -14.02 -12.40 -7.66
N THR A 156 -13.05 -12.90 -8.42
CA THR A 156 -13.20 -13.96 -9.41
C THR A 156 -12.04 -14.90 -9.16
N ARG A 157 -12.33 -16.20 -9.15
CA ARG A 157 -11.35 -17.27 -8.89
C ARG A 157 -10.10 -17.06 -9.75
N MET A 158 -9.04 -16.53 -9.15
CA MET A 158 -7.77 -16.25 -9.81
C MET A 158 -7.07 -17.58 -10.15
N PRO A 159 -6.43 -17.70 -11.33
CA PRO A 159 -5.52 -18.81 -11.59
C PRO A 159 -4.36 -18.74 -10.60
N ARG A 160 -3.95 -19.91 -10.08
CA ARG A 160 -2.79 -20.04 -9.19
C ARG A 160 -1.60 -19.34 -9.83
N VAL A 161 -0.93 -18.46 -9.08
CA VAL A 161 0.42 -18.00 -9.45
C VAL A 161 1.25 -19.27 -9.72
N PRO A 162 1.94 -19.38 -10.86
CA PRO A 162 2.86 -20.48 -11.08
C PRO A 162 3.90 -20.42 -9.95
N THR A 163 3.80 -21.37 -9.03
CA THR A 163 4.84 -21.61 -8.04
C THR A 163 6.05 -22.11 -8.82
N TRP A 164 7.12 -21.33 -8.80
CA TRP A 164 8.40 -21.81 -9.31
C TRP A 164 8.84 -22.99 -8.43
N PRO A 165 9.23 -24.14 -9.00
CA PRO A 165 9.76 -25.23 -8.20
C PRO A 165 11.00 -24.72 -7.48
N GLY A 166 10.96 -24.74 -6.15
CA GLY A 166 12.08 -24.33 -5.31
C GLY A 166 13.33 -25.17 -5.65
N LYS A 167 14.50 -24.53 -5.61
CA LYS A 167 15.77 -25.25 -5.69
C LYS A 167 15.85 -26.26 -4.54
N PRO A 168 16.20 -27.54 -4.78
CA PRO A 168 16.62 -28.42 -3.70
C PRO A 168 17.95 -27.90 -3.14
N GLY A 169 18.02 -27.81 -1.81
CA GLY A 169 19.28 -27.62 -1.08
C GLY A 169 20.09 -28.91 -1.01
#